data_AF-A0A2N6GGX8-F1
#
_entry.id   AF-A0A2N6GGX8-F1
#
_cell.length_a   1.000
_cell.length_b   1.000
_cell.length_c   1.000
_cell.angle_alpha   90.00
_cell.angle_beta   90.00
_cell.angle_gamma   90.00
#
_symmetry.space_group_name_H-M   'P 1'
#
loop_
_entity.id
_entity.type
_entity.pdbx_description
1 polymer ?
#
loop_
_entity_poly.entity_id
_entity_poly.type
_entity_poly.pdbx_seq_one_letter_code
_entity_poly.pdbx_strand_id
1 'polypeptide(L)'
;MKGRPMKSRFLEKIRELTDSERHKRHLTRNNIRLLIEKLESRYRLLNQKISLETDPRKLNRMQIELHVLKAQKNKGMNILKHS
;
A
#
# COMPACT_ATOMS: atom_id res chain seq x y z
N MET A 1 26.01 -38.75 -21.08
CA MET A 1 25.33 -37.72 -20.26
C MET A 1 25.60 -36.36 -20.87
N LYS A 2 24.66 -35.77 -21.62
CA LYS A 2 24.84 -34.45 -22.25
C LYS A 2 24.71 -33.37 -21.16
N GLY A 3 25.82 -32.75 -20.78
CA GLY A 3 25.84 -31.65 -19.82
C GLY A 3 24.98 -30.49 -20.33
N ARG A 4 24.04 -30.02 -19.50
CA ARG A 4 23.26 -28.82 -19.82
C ARG A 4 24.24 -27.67 -20.07
N PRO A 5 24.13 -26.92 -21.18
CA PRO A 5 25.07 -25.85 -21.48
C PRO A 5 25.00 -24.79 -20.39
N MET A 6 26.15 -24.36 -19.88
CA MET A 6 26.32 -23.41 -18.76
C MET A 6 25.48 -22.12 -18.94
N LYS A 7 25.18 -21.73 -20.19
CA LYS A 7 24.28 -20.63 -20.56
C LYS A 7 22.83 -20.81 -20.08
N SER A 8 22.32 -22.05 -20.03
CA SER A 8 20.96 -22.35 -19.55
C SER A 8 20.80 -22.11 -18.05
N ARG A 9 21.81 -22.48 -17.25
CA ARG A 9 21.82 -22.25 -15.80
C ARG A 9 21.90 -20.76 -15.43
N PHE A 10 22.63 -19.97 -16.22
CA PHE A 10 22.69 -18.52 -16.02
C PHE A 10 21.34 -17.85 -16.28
N LEU A 11 20.67 -18.20 -17.39
CA LEU A 11 19.34 -17.68 -17.71
C LEU A 11 18.27 -18.14 -16.71
N GLU A 12 18.34 -19.38 -16.22
CA GLU A 12 17.48 -19.88 -15.12
C GLU A 12 17.66 -19.01 -13.86
N LYS A 13 18.90 -18.72 -13.46
CA LYS A 13 19.19 -17.91 -12.27
C LYS A 13 18.72 -16.45 -12.40
N ILE A 14 18.85 -15.86 -13.59
CA ILE A 14 18.31 -14.52 -13.87
C ILE A 14 16.78 -14.53 -13.82
N ARG A 15 16.14 -15.59 -14.34
CA ARG A 15 14.68 -15.75 -14.29
C ARG A 15 14.19 -15.88 -12.84
N GLU A 16 14.83 -16.72 -12.03
CA GLU A 16 14.52 -16.89 -10.61
C GLU A 16 14.64 -15.58 -9.82
N LEU A 17 15.70 -14.80 -10.06
CA LEU A 17 15.87 -13.49 -9.44
C LEU A 17 14.76 -12.51 -9.85
N THR A 18 14.42 -12.49 -11.15
CA THR A 18 13.38 -11.61 -11.68
C THR A 18 12.00 -11.98 -11.13
N ASP A 19 11.70 -13.27 -11.05
CA ASP A 19 10.44 -13.78 -10.50
C ASP A 19 10.33 -13.53 -8.99
N SER A 20 11.42 -13.68 -8.24
CA SER A 20 11.50 -13.31 -6.82
C SER A 20 11.24 -11.82 -6.60
N GLU A 21 11.88 -10.95 -7.39
CA GLU A 21 11.66 -9.50 -7.33
C GLU A 21 10.24 -9.12 -7.77
N ARG A 22 9.63 -9.86 -8.71
CA ARG A 22 8.24 -9.68 -9.11
C ARG A 22 7.29 -10.08 -7.98
N HIS A 23 7.57 -11.18 -7.30
CA HIS A 23 6.79 -11.67 -6.17
C HIS A 23 6.84 -10.70 -4.98
N LYS A 24 8.04 -10.20 -4.63
CA LYS A 24 8.21 -9.15 -3.60
C LYS A 24 7.42 -7.89 -3.93
N ARG A 25 7.50 -7.40 -5.17
CA ARG A 25 6.70 -6.24 -5.61
C ARG A 25 5.21 -6.48 -5.49
N HIS A 26 4.73 -7.67 -5.86
CA HIS A 26 3.32 -8.03 -5.73
C HIS A 26 2.86 -8.05 -4.26
N LEU A 27 3.65 -8.64 -3.36
CA LEU A 27 3.36 -8.66 -1.93
C LEU A 27 3.29 -7.24 -1.34
N THR A 28 4.23 -6.38 -1.71
CA THR A 28 4.26 -4.96 -1.30
C THR A 28 3.01 -4.21 -1.77
N ARG A 29 2.57 -4.41 -3.03
CA ARG A 29 1.33 -3.80 -3.55
C ARG A 29 0.10 -4.25 -2.78
N ASN A 30 0.00 -5.54 -2.44
CA ASN A 30 -1.10 -6.06 -1.64
C ASN A 30 -1.12 -5.46 -0.23
N ASN A 31 0.03 -5.35 0.43
CA ASN A 31 0.12 -4.70 1.74
C ASN A 31 -0.30 -3.23 1.68
N ILE A 32 0.08 -2.50 0.63
CA ILE A 32 -0.34 -1.11 0.44
C ILE A 32 -1.85 -1.00 0.22
N ARG A 33 -2.46 -1.91 -0.55
CA ARG A 33 -3.93 -1.96 -0.72
C ARG A 33 -4.64 -2.18 0.62
N LEU A 34 -4.19 -3.15 1.41
CA LEU A 34 -4.76 -3.40 2.74
C LEU A 34 -4.64 -2.18 3.67
N LEU A 35 -3.52 -1.45 3.61
CA LEU A 35 -3.35 -0.21 4.36
C LEU A 35 -4.32 0.88 3.89
N ILE A 36 -4.54 1.02 2.58
CA ILE A 36 -5.51 1.98 2.03
C ILE A 36 -6.93 1.65 2.48
N GLU A 37 -7.35 0.39 2.45
CA GLU A 37 -8.68 -0.04 2.94
C GLU A 37 -8.87 0.27 4.43
N LYS A 38 -7.82 0.07 5.24
CA LYS A 38 -7.82 0.47 6.66
C LYS A 38 -7.97 1.98 6.83
N LEU A 39 -7.25 2.77 6.04
CA LEU A 39 -7.36 4.24 6.06
C LEU A 39 -8.76 4.71 5.67
N GLU A 40 -9.38 4.10 4.65
CA GLU A 40 -10.76 4.40 4.24
C GLU A 40 -11.78 4.07 5.33
N SER A 41 -11.60 2.94 6.02
CA SER A 41 -12.47 2.54 7.13
C SER A 41 -12.36 3.54 8.29
N ARG A 42 -11.14 3.95 8.64
CA ARG A 42 -10.92 5.00 9.66
C ARG A 42 -11.50 6.34 9.23
N TYR A 43 -11.36 6.73 7.96
CA TYR A 43 -11.92 7.96 7.42
C TYR A 43 -13.45 8.00 7.52
N ARG A 44 -14.12 6.88 7.20
CA ARG A 44 -15.58 6.74 7.34
C ARG A 44 -16.03 6.88 8.80
N LEU A 45 -15.38 6.16 9.71
CA LEU A 45 -15.67 6.24 11.15
C LEU A 45 -15.44 7.64 11.72
N LEU A 46 -14.36 8.30 11.30
CA LEU A 46 -14.04 9.65 11.77
C LEU A 46 -15.04 10.69 11.25
N ASN A 47 -15.49 10.59 10.00
CA ASN A 47 -16.58 11.44 9.48
C ASN A 47 -17.89 11.26 10.25
N GLN A 48 -18.26 10.01 10.58
CA GLN A 48 -19.44 9.74 11.41
C GLN A 48 -19.30 10.37 12.81
N LYS A 49 -18.11 10.30 13.41
CA LYS A 49 -17.86 10.96 14.70
C LYS A 49 -17.96 12.49 14.60
N ILE A 50 -17.40 13.08 13.54
CA ILE A 50 -17.48 14.53 13.29
C ILE A 50 -18.94 14.99 13.18
N SER A 51 -19.81 14.23 12.50
CA SER A 51 -21.23 14.59 12.39
C SER A 51 -22.01 14.58 13.71
N LEU A 52 -21.46 13.91 14.74
CA LEU A 52 -22.09 13.78 16.06
C LEU A 52 -21.38 14.63 17.14
N GLU A 53 -20.24 15.24 16.82
CA GLU A 53 -19.43 16.00 17.76
C GLU A 53 -19.91 17.44 17.86
N THR A 54 -20.13 17.90 19.09
CA THR A 54 -20.60 19.26 19.39
C THR A 54 -19.50 20.13 20.00
N ASP A 55 -18.44 19.53 20.53
CA ASP A 55 -17.30 20.27 21.07
C ASP A 55 -16.40 20.80 19.93
N PRO A 56 -16.28 22.12 19.76
CA PRO A 56 -15.51 22.72 18.66
C PRO A 56 -14.02 22.39 18.73
N ARG A 57 -13.44 22.16 19.92
CA ARG A 57 -12.03 21.78 20.06
C ARG A 57 -11.80 20.35 19.59
N LYS A 58 -12.71 19.43 19.92
CA LYS A 58 -12.66 18.05 19.43
C LYS A 58 -12.93 17.98 17.94
N LEU A 59 -13.91 18.73 17.44
CA LEU A 59 -14.21 18.83 16.02
C LEU A 59 -12.96 19.25 15.22
N ASN A 60 -12.26 20.30 15.64
CA ASN A 60 -11.04 20.76 14.98
C ASN A 60 -9.94 19.69 14.97
N ARG A 61 -9.73 18.99 16.11
CA ARG A 61 -8.77 17.87 16.17
C ARG A 61 -9.13 16.74 15.21
N MET A 62 -10.41 16.37 15.14
CA MET A 62 -10.88 15.34 14.21
C MET A 62 -10.73 15.77 12.75
N GLN A 63 -10.97 17.04 12.42
CA GLN A 63 -10.75 17.57 11.07
C GLN A 63 -9.28 17.51 10.64
N ILE A 64 -8.35 17.81 11.56
CA ILE A 64 -6.91 17.66 11.33
C ILE A 64 -6.56 16.19 11.06
N GLU A 65 -7.04 15.27 11.90
CA GLU A 65 -6.81 13.83 11.70
C GLU A 65 -7.37 13.36 10.34
N LEU A 66 -8.53 13.87 9.94
CA LEU A 66 -9.15 13.55 8.67
C LEU A 66 -8.30 14.00 7.47
N HIS A 67 -7.67 15.18 7.58
CA HIS A 67 -6.73 15.67 6.57
C HIS A 67 -5.49 14.78 6.48
N VAL A 68 -4.94 14.36 7.61
CA VAL A 68 -3.80 13.43 7.67
C VAL A 68 -4.14 12.08 7.03
N LEU A 69 -5.29 11.50 7.36
CA LEU A 69 -5.75 10.24 6.77
C LEU A 69 -5.91 10.35 5.25
N LYS A 70 -6.47 11.46 4.75
CA LYS A 70 -6.60 11.71 3.31
C LYS A 70 -5.22 11.82 2.63
N ALA A 71 -4.28 12.53 3.24
CA ALA A 71 -2.92 12.67 2.71
C ALA A 71 -2.18 11.31 2.67
N GLN A 72 -2.31 10.49 3.71
CA GLN A 72 -1.74 9.15 3.77
C GLN A 72 -2.32 8.22 2.70
N LYS A 73 -3.65 8.23 2.50
CA LYS A 73 -4.31 7.48 1.44
C LYS A 73 -3.78 7.87 0.07
N ASN A 74 -3.69 9.17 -0.21
CA ASN A 74 -3.18 9.67 -1.50
C ASN A 74 -1.73 9.25 -1.75
N LYS A 75 -0.87 9.28 -0.71
CA LYS A 75 0.49 8.75 -0.80
C LYS A 75 0.50 7.26 -1.17
N GLY A 76 -0.31 6.43 -0.50
CA GLY A 76 -0.43 5.00 -0.82
C GLY A 76 -0.91 4.75 -2.25
N MET A 77 -1.91 5.50 -2.72
CA MET A 77 -2.42 5.41 -4.09
C MET A 77 -1.36 5.79 -5.13
N ASN A 78 -0.56 6.83 -4.86
CA ASN A 78 0.53 7.23 -5.75
C ASN A 78 1.59 6.13 -5.85
N ILE A 79 1.95 5.48 -4.73
CA ILE A 79 2.88 4.35 -4.77
C ILE A 79 2.31 3.24 -5.67
N LEU A 80 1.03 2.88 -5.55
CA LEU A 80 0.42 1.86 -6.40
C LEU A 80 0.37 2.22 -7.89
N LYS A 81 0.25 3.52 -8.22
CA LYS A 81 0.21 4.02 -9.59
C LYS A 81 1.59 4.03 -10.26
N HIS A 82 2.65 4.23 -9.47
CA HIS A 82 4.03 4.39 -9.95
C HIS A 82 4.96 3.20 -9.63
N SER A 83 4.44 2.12 -9.03
CA SER A 83 5.15 0.85 -8.77
C SER A 83 4.88 -0.21 -9.82
#